data_AF-A0A820HYA4-F1
#
_entry.id   AF-A0A820HYA4-F1
#
_cell.length_a   1.000
_cell.length_b   1.000
_cell.length_c   1.000
_cell.angle_alpha   90.00
_cell.angle_beta   90.00
_cell.angle_gamma   90.00
#
_symmetry.space_group_name_H-M   'P 1'
#
loop_
_entity.id
_entity.type
_entity.pdbx_description
1 polymer ?
#
loop_
_entity_poly.entity_id
_entity_poly.type
_entity_poly.pdbx_seq_one_letter_code
_entity_poly.pdbx_strand_id
1 'polypeptide(L)'
;MTTSSKSNPKVLQLIQEYAQRLRSHTPADYDLILSAVGDAQVVMIGEASHGSHEFYFHRAEITKRLIEEKGFTIVACEADWLPAYRVNRWVKGISLSTIKDADDALKDFTRFPSWMWRNNVVVDFITWLRKYNDQINDQQKKAGFFGIDLYSLQSSREEVIKYLEKNAPVKIARKNYGCFEKYTDEHEYGVCAATNLSSTCEKEAIKVLTKMLEQHAKLIAEDKTDNMEVHESFYAMENAKIVREAEKYYRHMFEGGQITWNIRDTHTCDCLQDLLNNNGHG
;
A
#
# COMPACT_ATOMS: atom_id res chain seq x y z
N MET A 1 -30.65 32.84 -4.25
CA MET A 1 -29.85 33.80 -3.45
C MET A 1 -28.74 33.01 -2.76
N THR A 2 -27.54 33.02 -3.33
CA THR A 2 -26.35 32.38 -2.76
C THR A 2 -25.73 33.34 -1.74
N THR A 3 -25.83 33.01 -0.46
CA THR A 3 -25.11 33.71 0.60
C THR A 3 -23.63 33.37 0.49
N SER A 4 -22.87 34.24 -0.19
CA SER A 4 -21.41 34.25 -0.10
C SER A 4 -21.04 34.48 1.37
N SER A 5 -20.57 33.42 2.02
CA SER A 5 -19.96 33.49 3.35
C SER A 5 -18.72 34.39 3.26
N LYS A 6 -18.87 35.67 3.62
CA LYS A 6 -17.72 36.59 3.73
C LYS A 6 -16.76 36.03 4.78
N SER A 7 -15.53 35.76 4.38
CA SER A 7 -14.46 35.30 5.27
C SER A 7 -14.29 36.28 6.42
N ASN A 8 -14.21 35.76 7.65
CA ASN A 8 -14.00 36.58 8.85
C ASN A 8 -12.59 37.21 8.78
N PRO A 9 -12.46 38.55 8.67
CA PRO A 9 -11.16 39.20 8.47
C PRO A 9 -10.16 38.90 9.60
N LYS A 10 -10.65 38.69 10.83
CA LYS A 10 -9.82 38.33 11.98
C LYS A 10 -9.22 36.93 11.83
N VAL A 11 -9.97 35.98 11.26
CA VAL A 11 -9.47 34.62 10.97
C VAL A 11 -8.39 34.67 9.88
N LEU A 12 -8.61 35.45 8.82
CA LEU A 12 -7.60 35.60 7.76
C LEU A 12 -6.30 36.23 8.28
N GLN A 13 -6.40 37.25 9.13
CA GLN A 13 -5.24 37.88 9.74
C GLN A 13 -4.44 36.89 10.60
N LEU A 14 -5.14 36.07 11.41
CA LEU A 14 -4.49 35.03 12.20
C LEU A 14 -3.80 33.98 11.31
N ILE A 15 -4.46 33.51 10.24
CA ILE A 15 -3.81 32.58 9.30
C ILE A 15 -2.56 33.21 8.69
N GLN A 16 -2.59 34.47 8.27
CA GLN A 16 -1.42 35.14 7.69
C GLN A 16 -0.28 35.34 8.68
N GLU A 17 -0.59 35.58 9.95
CA GLU A 17 0.39 35.79 11.01
C GLU A 17 1.13 34.48 11.38
N TYR A 18 0.42 33.36 11.41
CA TYR A 18 0.95 32.06 11.86
C TYR A 18 1.29 31.09 10.72
N ALA A 19 0.89 31.38 9.47
CA ALA A 19 1.22 30.51 8.34
C ALA A 19 2.70 30.59 7.99
N GLN A 20 3.34 29.43 7.87
CA GLN A 20 4.67 29.34 7.29
C GLN A 20 4.54 29.34 5.77
N ARG A 21 5.17 30.32 5.13
CA ARG A 21 5.26 30.35 3.67
C ARG A 21 6.29 29.35 3.19
N LEU A 22 5.85 28.37 2.39
CA LEU A 22 6.74 27.55 1.57
C LEU A 22 7.26 28.43 0.42
N ARG A 23 8.57 28.63 0.33
CA ARG A 23 9.22 29.47 -0.70
C ARG A 23 9.52 28.72 -1.99
N SER A 24 8.91 27.54 -2.14
CA SER A 24 9.03 26.62 -3.26
C SER A 24 10.48 26.16 -3.45
N HIS A 25 10.76 24.96 -2.93
CA HIS A 25 11.94 24.14 -3.23
C HIS A 25 13.21 24.41 -2.40
N THR A 26 13.12 25.06 -1.24
CA THR A 26 14.26 25.10 -0.31
C THR A 26 14.13 24.00 0.74
N PRO A 27 15.21 23.29 1.12
CA PRO A 27 15.14 22.31 2.20
C PRO A 27 14.51 22.89 3.47
N ALA A 28 14.84 24.14 3.80
CA ALA A 28 14.34 24.86 4.97
C ALA A 28 12.81 25.05 5.01
N ASP A 29 12.11 24.93 3.87
CA ASP A 29 10.65 25.08 3.80
C ASP A 29 9.92 24.07 4.70
N TYR A 30 10.51 22.90 4.93
CA TYR A 30 9.88 21.83 5.70
C TYR A 30 10.40 21.71 7.15
N ASP A 31 11.34 22.55 7.59
CA ASP A 31 11.98 22.43 8.92
C ASP A 31 10.98 22.43 10.07
N LEU A 32 9.96 23.30 9.99
CA LEU A 32 8.90 23.36 10.99
C LEU A 32 8.04 22.10 11.00
N ILE A 33 7.79 21.50 9.84
CA ILE A 33 7.04 20.24 9.72
C ILE A 33 7.87 19.11 10.35
N LEU A 34 9.15 19.01 10.02
CA LEU A 34 10.05 17.98 10.58
C LEU A 34 10.24 18.15 12.09
N SER A 35 10.23 19.39 12.58
CA SER A 35 10.25 19.70 14.01
C SER A 35 8.95 19.27 14.70
N ALA A 36 7.79 19.57 14.09
CA ALA A 36 6.48 19.20 14.62
C ALA A 36 6.22 17.69 14.63
N VAL A 37 6.83 16.93 13.70
CA VAL A 37 6.79 15.46 13.70
C VAL A 37 7.39 14.88 14.99
N GLY A 38 8.41 15.52 15.58
CA GLY A 38 9.02 15.06 16.82
C GLY A 38 9.53 13.62 16.72
N ASP A 39 9.08 12.78 17.65
CA ASP A 39 9.38 11.34 17.78
C ASP A 39 8.22 10.45 17.30
N ALA A 40 7.30 11.00 16.49
CA ALA A 40 6.17 10.22 15.96
C ALA A 40 6.68 9.08 15.08
N GLN A 41 6.17 7.86 15.31
CA GLN A 41 6.51 6.68 14.51
C GLN A 41 5.72 6.58 13.20
N VAL A 42 4.57 7.27 13.13
CA VAL A 42 3.69 7.29 11.96
C VAL A 42 3.33 8.73 11.64
N VAL A 43 3.56 9.13 10.39
CA VAL A 43 3.21 10.46 9.86
C VAL A 43 2.29 10.28 8.66
N MET A 44 1.06 10.76 8.78
CA MET A 44 0.07 10.70 7.70
C MET A 44 0.13 11.99 6.87
N ILE A 45 0.41 11.88 5.58
CA ILE A 45 0.53 13.02 4.67
C ILE A 45 -0.58 12.97 3.61
N GLY A 46 -1.67 13.68 3.87
CA GLY A 46 -2.83 13.74 2.98
C GLY A 46 -2.62 14.65 1.77
N GLU A 47 -3.53 14.55 0.80
CA GLU A 47 -3.67 15.49 -0.32
C GLU A 47 -5.12 15.92 -0.49
N ALA A 48 -5.36 17.11 -1.06
CA ALA A 48 -6.71 17.59 -1.29
C ALA A 48 -7.33 17.05 -2.60
N SER A 49 -6.50 16.58 -3.54
CA SER A 49 -6.93 15.95 -4.79
C SER A 49 -5.83 15.09 -5.39
N HIS A 50 -6.20 13.95 -5.99
CA HIS A 50 -5.27 13.22 -6.85
C HIS A 50 -5.03 13.99 -8.17
N GLY A 51 -3.86 13.78 -8.76
CA GLY A 51 -3.46 14.36 -10.05
C GLY A 51 -2.89 15.78 -10.01
N SER A 52 -2.80 16.41 -8.83
CA SER A 52 -2.18 17.74 -8.68
C SER A 52 -0.68 17.61 -8.45
N HIS A 53 0.11 18.08 -9.41
CA HIS A 53 1.57 18.00 -9.38
C HIS A 53 2.17 18.50 -8.05
N GLU A 54 1.70 19.65 -7.54
CA GLU A 54 2.22 20.27 -6.31
C GLU A 54 2.00 19.39 -5.07
N PHE A 55 0.87 18.66 -5.00
CA PHE A 55 0.63 17.73 -3.89
C PHE A 55 1.56 16.52 -3.95
N TYR A 56 1.81 15.94 -5.13
CA TYR A 56 2.83 14.89 -5.25
C TYR A 56 4.21 15.42 -4.89
N PHE A 57 4.56 16.61 -5.39
CA PHE A 57 5.87 17.21 -5.19
C PHE A 57 6.16 17.43 -3.70
N HIS A 58 5.28 18.14 -2.99
CA HIS A 58 5.50 18.44 -1.57
C HIS A 58 5.50 17.17 -0.70
N ARG A 59 4.61 16.20 -0.99
CA ARG A 59 4.62 14.90 -0.28
C ARG A 59 5.93 14.16 -0.51
N ALA A 60 6.45 14.13 -1.73
CA ALA A 60 7.72 13.49 -2.04
C ALA A 60 8.87 14.17 -1.28
N GLU A 61 8.98 15.50 -1.29
CA GLU A 61 10.05 16.22 -0.59
C GLU A 61 9.99 16.05 0.93
N ILE A 62 8.79 16.11 1.53
CA ILE A 62 8.62 15.84 2.96
C ILE A 62 9.05 14.40 3.27
N THR A 63 8.64 13.43 2.45
CA THR A 63 8.97 12.01 2.65
C THR A 63 10.47 11.77 2.54
N LYS A 64 11.17 12.40 1.59
CA LYS A 64 12.64 12.33 1.48
C LYS A 64 13.32 12.75 2.78
N ARG A 65 12.92 13.89 3.34
CA ARG A 65 13.47 14.39 4.61
C ARG A 65 13.13 13.51 5.80
N LEU A 66 11.91 12.96 5.86
CA LEU A 66 11.55 11.99 6.90
C LEU A 66 12.44 10.75 6.85
N ILE A 67 12.77 10.26 5.65
CA ILE A 67 13.67 9.12 5.49
C ILE A 67 15.11 9.50 5.87
N GLU A 68 15.65 10.59 5.34
CA GLU A 68 17.05 10.99 5.52
C GLU A 68 17.36 11.49 6.94
N GLU A 69 16.46 12.28 7.54
CA GLU A 69 16.73 13.01 8.79
C GLU A 69 16.05 12.38 10.01
N LYS A 70 14.99 11.61 9.81
CA LYS A 70 14.18 11.00 10.89
C LYS A 70 14.16 9.47 10.86
N GLY A 71 14.83 8.84 9.89
CA GLY A 71 15.01 7.38 9.87
C GLY A 71 13.77 6.58 9.49
N PHE A 72 12.75 7.20 8.88
CA PHE A 72 11.58 6.47 8.40
C PHE A 72 11.98 5.47 7.31
N THR A 73 11.49 4.22 7.42
CA THR A 73 11.80 3.13 6.48
C THR A 73 10.57 2.57 5.76
N ILE A 74 9.37 3.06 6.04
CA ILE A 74 8.12 2.58 5.44
C ILE A 74 7.41 3.75 4.77
N VAL A 75 7.34 3.72 3.44
CA VAL A 75 6.46 4.61 2.66
C VAL A 75 5.21 3.82 2.32
N ALA A 76 4.14 4.00 3.10
CA ALA A 76 2.85 3.34 2.88
C ALA A 76 1.92 4.27 2.08
N CYS A 77 1.48 3.81 0.92
CA CYS A 77 0.69 4.56 -0.05
C CYS A 77 -0.73 3.98 -0.17
N GLU A 78 -1.73 4.85 -0.32
CA GLU A 78 -3.12 4.49 -0.69
C GLU A 78 -3.16 3.93 -2.12
N ALA A 79 -2.60 2.74 -2.29
CA ALA A 79 -2.29 2.11 -3.56
C ALA A 79 -2.40 0.58 -3.42
N ASP A 80 -2.65 -0.10 -4.53
CA ASP A 80 -2.73 -1.56 -4.56
C ASP A 80 -1.41 -2.21 -4.10
N TRP A 81 -1.52 -3.30 -3.32
CA TRP A 81 -0.40 -4.03 -2.74
C TRP A 81 0.60 -4.57 -3.79
N LEU A 82 0.11 -5.24 -4.84
CA LEU A 82 0.97 -5.88 -5.85
C LEU A 82 1.84 -4.87 -6.64
N PRO A 83 1.25 -3.84 -7.29
CA PRO A 83 2.06 -2.86 -8.02
C PRO A 83 3.06 -2.15 -7.12
N ALA A 84 2.68 -1.83 -5.88
CA ALA A 84 3.59 -1.25 -4.91
C ALA A 84 4.70 -2.24 -4.50
N TYR A 85 4.39 -3.54 -4.34
CA TYR A 85 5.41 -4.56 -4.07
C TYR A 85 6.44 -4.66 -5.20
N ARG A 86 6.01 -4.54 -6.47
CA ARG A 86 6.95 -4.44 -7.61
C ARG A 86 7.90 -3.25 -7.46
N VAL A 87 7.38 -2.07 -7.09
CA VAL A 87 8.21 -0.90 -6.80
C VAL A 87 9.13 -1.16 -5.61
N ASN A 88 8.63 -1.77 -4.54
CA ASN A 88 9.40 -2.10 -3.34
C ASN A 88 10.63 -2.94 -3.66
N ARG A 89 10.42 -4.02 -4.43
CA ARG A 89 11.50 -4.91 -4.88
C ARG A 89 12.55 -4.13 -5.67
N TRP A 90 12.10 -3.25 -6.56
CA TRP A 90 13.00 -2.40 -7.32
C TRP A 90 13.76 -1.43 -6.43
N VAL A 91 13.12 -0.63 -5.57
CA VAL A 91 13.81 0.36 -4.72
C VAL A 91 14.75 -0.28 -3.68
N LYS A 92 14.46 -1.51 -3.23
CA LYS A 92 15.32 -2.25 -2.30
C LYS A 92 16.45 -3.03 -2.98
N GLY A 93 16.45 -3.16 -4.30
CA GLY A 93 17.46 -3.94 -5.02
C GLY A 93 17.21 -5.45 -5.04
N ILE A 94 15.98 -5.89 -4.77
CA ILE A 94 15.62 -7.31 -4.64
C ILE A 94 15.10 -7.85 -5.97
N SER A 95 15.80 -8.82 -6.56
CA SER A 95 15.41 -9.58 -7.76
C SER A 95 15.13 -8.72 -9.01
N LEU A 96 16.18 -8.45 -9.78
CA LEU A 96 16.26 -7.35 -10.76
C LEU A 96 16.16 -7.75 -12.23
N SER A 97 16.09 -9.03 -12.58
CA SER A 97 16.23 -9.44 -13.99
C SER A 97 15.11 -8.94 -14.92
N THR A 98 13.99 -8.44 -14.36
CA THR A 98 12.80 -8.04 -15.11
C THR A 98 12.38 -6.58 -14.92
N ILE A 99 13.10 -5.79 -14.11
CA ILE A 99 12.77 -4.37 -13.86
C ILE A 99 13.95 -3.50 -14.29
N LYS A 100 13.78 -2.76 -15.39
CA LYS A 100 14.87 -2.01 -16.04
C LYS A 100 15.15 -0.68 -15.37
N ASP A 101 14.10 0.05 -15.02
CA ASP A 101 14.15 1.42 -14.50
C ASP A 101 12.91 1.73 -13.65
N ALA A 102 12.82 2.97 -13.16
CA ALA A 102 11.71 3.46 -12.35
C ALA A 102 10.36 3.39 -13.07
N ASP A 103 10.31 3.71 -14.37
CA ASP A 103 9.07 3.68 -15.13
C ASP A 103 8.56 2.24 -15.31
N ASP A 104 9.46 1.30 -15.60
CA ASP A 104 9.16 -0.14 -15.65
C ASP A 104 8.76 -0.71 -14.27
N ALA A 105 9.24 -0.14 -13.17
CA ALA A 105 8.81 -0.51 -11.83
C ALA A 105 7.34 -0.13 -11.56
N LEU A 106 6.87 0.98 -12.14
CA LEU A 106 5.50 1.50 -11.97
C LEU A 106 4.50 0.95 -12.99
N LYS A 107 4.91 0.13 -13.96
CA LYS A 107 4.04 -0.30 -15.07
C LYS A 107 2.80 -1.11 -14.63
N ASP A 108 2.85 -1.75 -13.47
CA ASP A 108 1.78 -2.60 -12.95
C ASP A 108 0.63 -1.78 -12.33
N PHE A 109 0.81 -0.45 -12.16
CA PHE A 109 -0.27 0.46 -11.79
C PHE A 109 -1.20 0.72 -12.99
N THR A 110 -2.09 -0.24 -13.25
CA THR A 110 -3.03 -0.22 -14.39
C THR A 110 -4.50 -0.05 -14.01
N ARG A 111 -4.86 -0.30 -12.74
CA ARG A 111 -6.25 -0.24 -12.24
C ARG A 111 -6.82 1.18 -12.30
N PHE A 112 -6.04 2.15 -11.82
CA PHE A 112 -6.38 3.56 -11.88
C PHE A 112 -5.68 4.22 -13.06
N PRO A 113 -6.13 5.42 -13.49
CA PRO A 113 -5.43 6.14 -14.53
C PRO A 113 -3.94 6.31 -14.21
N SER A 114 -3.09 6.06 -15.20
CA SER A 114 -1.63 6.03 -15.01
C SER A 114 -1.07 7.27 -14.33
N TRP A 115 -1.66 8.45 -14.58
CA TRP A 115 -1.23 9.71 -13.97
C TRP A 115 -1.30 9.74 -12.44
N MET A 116 -2.05 8.83 -11.80
CA MET A 116 -2.14 8.77 -10.34
C MET A 116 -0.81 8.31 -9.73
N TRP A 117 -0.32 7.13 -10.09
CA TRP A 117 0.91 6.56 -9.51
C TRP A 117 2.10 6.51 -10.46
N ARG A 118 1.88 6.51 -11.78
CA ARG A 118 2.89 6.51 -12.82
C ARG A 118 3.01 7.91 -13.46
N ASN A 119 3.33 8.89 -12.63
CA ASN A 119 3.65 10.27 -13.04
C ASN A 119 5.11 10.61 -12.78
N ASN A 120 5.59 11.71 -13.37
CA ASN A 120 7.01 12.10 -13.29
C ASN A 120 7.50 12.31 -11.85
N VAL A 121 6.67 12.85 -10.95
CA VAL A 121 7.08 13.09 -9.56
C VAL A 121 7.31 11.78 -8.82
N VAL A 122 6.43 10.79 -9.01
CA VAL A 122 6.59 9.47 -8.40
C VAL A 122 7.80 8.75 -8.99
N VAL A 123 8.00 8.82 -10.31
CA VAL A 123 9.20 8.29 -11.00
C VAL A 123 10.48 8.88 -10.40
N ASP A 124 10.55 10.19 -10.23
CA ASP A 124 11.69 10.88 -9.63
C ASP A 124 11.88 10.49 -8.16
N PHE A 125 10.79 10.38 -7.41
CA PHE A 125 10.82 9.97 -6.00
C PHE A 125 11.37 8.55 -5.83
N ILE A 126 10.85 7.56 -6.56
CA ILE A 126 11.33 6.17 -6.44
C ILE A 126 12.74 6.02 -6.98
N THR A 127 13.14 6.81 -7.99
CA THR A 127 14.52 6.88 -8.47
C THR A 127 15.47 7.38 -7.40
N TRP A 128 15.08 8.45 -6.70
CA TRP A 128 15.82 8.93 -5.54
C TRP A 128 15.85 7.87 -4.43
N LEU A 129 14.72 7.24 -4.11
CA LEU A 129 14.61 6.24 -3.04
C LEU A 129 15.53 5.05 -3.32
N ARG A 130 15.58 4.60 -4.57
CA ARG A 130 16.53 3.56 -5.01
C ARG A 130 17.98 3.98 -4.77
N LYS A 131 18.36 5.19 -5.19
CA LYS A 131 19.73 5.71 -5.00
C LYS A 131 20.10 5.86 -3.53
N TYR A 132 19.17 6.31 -2.70
CA TYR A 132 19.33 6.38 -1.24
C TYR A 132 19.58 4.98 -0.66
N ASN A 133 18.72 4.02 -1.01
CA ASN A 133 18.81 2.63 -0.58
C ASN A 133 20.07 1.90 -1.08
N ASP A 134 20.62 2.26 -2.23
CA ASP A 134 21.88 1.66 -2.74
C ASP A 134 23.11 2.07 -1.90
N GLN A 135 23.00 3.11 -1.06
CA GLN A 135 24.06 3.51 -0.12
C GLN A 135 24.01 2.71 1.21
N ILE A 136 22.94 1.94 1.42
CA ILE A 136 22.70 1.18 2.65
C ILE A 136 23.05 -0.29 2.38
N ASN A 137 24.00 -0.84 3.14
CA ASN A 137 24.41 -2.24 3.00
C ASN A 137 23.41 -3.22 3.65
N ASP A 138 22.79 -2.80 4.75
CA ASP A 138 21.83 -3.60 5.50
C ASP A 138 20.44 -3.51 4.86
N GLN A 139 19.96 -4.64 4.32
CA GLN A 139 18.66 -4.69 3.65
C GLN A 139 17.49 -4.37 4.59
N GLN A 140 17.60 -4.64 5.88
CA GLN A 140 16.52 -4.34 6.82
C GLN A 140 16.38 -2.83 7.08
N LYS A 141 17.44 -2.06 6.87
CA LYS A 141 17.45 -0.60 7.04
C LYS A 141 17.01 0.16 5.79
N LYS A 142 16.83 -0.53 4.66
CA LYS A 142 16.39 0.12 3.42
C LYS A 142 14.93 0.54 3.51
N ALA A 143 14.65 1.77 3.11
CA ALA A 143 13.30 2.27 3.04
C ALA A 143 12.49 1.57 1.93
N GLY A 144 11.30 1.09 2.27
CA GLY A 144 10.41 0.38 1.34
C GLY A 144 9.24 1.23 0.86
N PHE A 145 8.62 0.78 -0.22
CA PHE A 145 7.44 1.39 -0.83
C PHE A 145 6.30 0.38 -0.84
N PHE A 146 5.21 0.65 -0.12
CA PHE A 146 4.15 -0.32 0.14
C PHE A 146 2.79 0.24 -0.25
N GLY A 147 1.93 -0.60 -0.80
CA GLY A 147 0.52 -0.29 -0.98
C GLY A 147 -0.23 -0.79 0.25
N ILE A 148 -1.29 -0.10 0.67
CA ILE A 148 -2.12 -0.53 1.82
C ILE A 148 -3.61 -0.61 1.49
N ASP A 149 -3.95 -0.55 0.20
CA ASP A 149 -5.34 -0.66 -0.28
C ASP A 149 -5.74 -2.13 -0.57
N LEU A 150 -7.04 -2.39 -0.77
CA LEU A 150 -7.61 -3.74 -0.84
C LEU A 150 -8.32 -4.10 -2.15
N TYR A 151 -8.30 -3.26 -3.18
CA TYR A 151 -9.09 -3.50 -4.39
C TYR A 151 -8.63 -4.73 -5.21
N SER A 152 -7.40 -5.19 -5.03
CA SER A 152 -6.74 -6.16 -5.89
C SER A 152 -7.15 -7.62 -5.68
N LEU A 153 -8.45 -7.96 -5.64
CA LEU A 153 -8.93 -9.32 -5.32
C LEU A 153 -8.33 -10.39 -6.24
N GLN A 154 -8.54 -10.28 -7.55
CA GLN A 154 -8.15 -11.33 -8.50
C GLN A 154 -6.63 -11.49 -8.60
N SER A 155 -5.89 -10.39 -8.66
CA SER A 155 -4.43 -10.44 -8.76
C SER A 155 -3.78 -10.91 -7.45
N SER A 156 -4.30 -10.51 -6.28
CA SER A 156 -3.81 -11.02 -4.99
C SER A 156 -4.08 -12.53 -4.86
N ARG A 157 -5.24 -13.00 -5.33
CA ARG A 157 -5.56 -14.44 -5.40
C ARG A 157 -4.54 -15.21 -6.24
N GLU A 158 -4.21 -14.69 -7.42
CA GLU A 158 -3.23 -15.31 -8.30
C GLU A 158 -1.83 -15.38 -7.67
N GLU A 159 -1.40 -14.32 -6.96
CA GLU A 159 -0.11 -14.34 -6.26
C GLU A 159 -0.07 -15.35 -5.11
N VAL A 160 -1.16 -15.48 -4.34
CA VAL A 160 -1.25 -16.54 -3.31
C VAL A 160 -1.18 -17.92 -3.95
N ILE A 161 -1.86 -18.14 -5.08
CA ILE A 161 -1.80 -19.42 -5.80
C ILE A 161 -0.35 -19.69 -6.25
N LYS A 162 0.32 -18.73 -6.89
CA LYS A 162 1.71 -18.87 -7.35
C LYS A 162 2.65 -19.20 -6.19
N TYR A 163 2.50 -18.52 -5.06
CA TYR A 163 3.29 -18.79 -3.85
C TYR A 163 3.06 -20.21 -3.30
N LEU A 164 1.79 -20.63 -3.22
CA LEU A 164 1.43 -21.97 -2.74
C LEU A 164 1.88 -23.08 -3.71
N GLU A 165 1.83 -22.85 -5.03
CA GLU A 165 2.28 -23.79 -6.07
C GLU A 165 3.79 -24.07 -5.99
N LYS A 166 4.59 -23.10 -5.54
CA LYS A 166 6.03 -23.27 -5.31
C LYS A 166 6.34 -24.23 -4.16
N ASN A 167 5.44 -24.29 -3.17
CA ASN A 167 5.67 -24.96 -1.89
C ASN A 167 4.75 -26.18 -1.62
N ALA A 168 3.78 -26.46 -2.51
CA ALA A 168 2.80 -27.54 -2.35
C ALA A 168 2.27 -28.04 -3.71
N PRO A 169 1.62 -29.24 -3.76
CA PRO A 169 1.05 -29.76 -4.99
C PRO A 169 -0.01 -28.82 -5.60
N VAL A 170 0.24 -28.40 -6.86
CA VAL A 170 -0.50 -27.40 -7.65
C VAL A 170 -2.02 -27.47 -7.54
N LYS A 171 -2.58 -28.69 -7.52
CA LYS A 171 -4.03 -28.93 -7.54
C LYS A 171 -4.77 -28.46 -6.28
N ILE A 172 -4.10 -28.35 -5.13
CA ILE A 172 -4.77 -28.03 -3.86
C ILE A 172 -4.97 -26.52 -3.71
N ALA A 173 -4.01 -25.71 -4.15
CA ALA A 173 -4.08 -24.24 -4.05
C ALA A 173 -5.22 -23.68 -4.91
N ARG A 174 -5.28 -24.07 -6.19
CA ARG A 174 -6.34 -23.66 -7.12
C ARG A 174 -7.72 -24.10 -6.64
N LYS A 175 -7.86 -25.35 -6.16
CA LYS A 175 -9.13 -25.86 -5.64
C LYS A 175 -9.67 -25.01 -4.48
N ASN A 176 -8.80 -24.49 -3.62
CA ASN A 176 -9.26 -23.69 -2.47
C ASN A 176 -9.79 -22.30 -2.88
N TYR A 177 -9.40 -21.76 -4.04
CA TYR A 177 -9.92 -20.52 -4.59
C TYR A 177 -10.88 -20.71 -5.78
N GLY A 178 -11.30 -21.95 -6.06
CA GLY A 178 -12.16 -22.29 -7.19
C GLY A 178 -13.51 -21.58 -7.19
N CYS A 179 -13.98 -21.07 -6.03
CA CYS A 179 -15.19 -20.27 -5.96
C CYS A 179 -15.11 -19.00 -6.83
N PHE A 180 -13.95 -18.34 -6.86
CA PHE A 180 -13.72 -17.11 -7.63
C PHE A 180 -13.54 -17.33 -9.14
N GLU A 181 -13.28 -18.57 -9.59
CA GLU A 181 -13.07 -18.88 -11.02
C GLU A 181 -14.34 -18.70 -11.87
N LYS A 182 -15.50 -18.53 -11.23
CA LYS A 182 -16.79 -18.33 -11.89
C LYS A 182 -17.00 -16.90 -12.40
N TYR A 183 -16.18 -15.96 -11.96
CA TYR A 183 -16.34 -14.53 -12.23
C TYR A 183 -15.15 -14.02 -13.03
N THR A 184 -15.43 -13.13 -13.98
CA THR A 184 -14.42 -12.49 -14.84
C THR A 184 -13.62 -11.44 -14.08
N ASP A 185 -14.25 -10.73 -13.15
CA ASP A 185 -13.62 -9.75 -12.28
C ASP A 185 -14.31 -9.65 -10.90
N GLU A 186 -13.71 -8.87 -10.01
CA GLU A 186 -14.25 -8.56 -8.68
C GLU A 186 -15.60 -7.82 -8.67
N HIS A 187 -15.94 -7.05 -9.70
CA HIS A 187 -17.23 -6.37 -9.79
C HIS A 187 -18.36 -7.36 -10.10
N GLU A 188 -18.13 -8.29 -11.02
CA GLU A 188 -19.06 -9.38 -11.30
C GLU A 188 -19.31 -10.23 -10.05
N TYR A 189 -18.23 -10.58 -9.32
CA TYR A 189 -18.36 -11.24 -8.02
C TYR A 189 -19.25 -10.44 -7.06
N GLY A 190 -18.98 -9.14 -6.91
CA GLY A 190 -19.73 -8.27 -6.00
C GLY A 190 -21.22 -8.18 -6.33
N VAL A 191 -21.57 -8.07 -7.62
CA VAL A 191 -22.98 -8.04 -8.05
C VAL A 191 -23.66 -9.35 -7.71
N CYS A 192 -23.05 -10.49 -8.05
CA CYS A 192 -23.64 -11.81 -7.77
C CYS A 192 -23.79 -12.09 -6.28
N ALA A 193 -22.79 -11.71 -5.47
CA ALA A 193 -22.81 -11.89 -4.03
C ALA A 193 -23.87 -11.00 -3.36
N ALA A 194 -23.94 -9.72 -3.71
CA ALA A 194 -24.89 -8.77 -3.13
C ALA A 194 -26.35 -9.06 -3.51
N THR A 195 -26.58 -9.66 -4.69
CA THR A 195 -27.93 -10.00 -5.18
C THR A 195 -28.37 -11.42 -4.82
N ASN A 196 -27.56 -12.16 -4.03
CA ASN A 196 -27.78 -13.57 -3.69
C ASN A 196 -27.97 -14.49 -4.92
N LEU A 197 -27.42 -14.10 -6.08
CA LEU A 197 -27.42 -14.93 -7.28
C LEU A 197 -26.42 -16.09 -7.17
N SER A 198 -25.47 -16.00 -6.25
CA SER A 198 -24.51 -17.07 -5.95
C SER A 198 -24.15 -17.11 -4.47
N SER A 199 -23.61 -18.25 -4.02
CA SER A 199 -22.97 -18.34 -2.70
C SER A 199 -21.70 -17.49 -2.67
N THR A 200 -21.45 -16.84 -1.55
CA THR A 200 -20.24 -16.06 -1.27
C THR A 200 -18.99 -16.96 -1.23
N CYS A 201 -17.83 -16.39 -1.54
CA CYS A 201 -16.54 -17.09 -1.46
C CYS A 201 -15.80 -16.87 -0.11
N GLU A 202 -16.50 -16.32 0.89
CA GLU A 202 -15.95 -16.01 2.23
C GLU A 202 -15.26 -17.21 2.89
N LYS A 203 -15.90 -18.39 2.89
CA LYS A 203 -15.37 -19.60 3.54
C LYS A 203 -14.07 -20.05 2.91
N GLU A 204 -13.99 -19.99 1.58
CA GLU A 204 -12.80 -20.30 0.79
C GLU A 204 -11.67 -19.32 1.09
N ALA A 205 -11.96 -18.02 1.12
CA ALA A 205 -10.98 -16.98 1.44
C ALA A 205 -10.42 -17.13 2.86
N ILE A 206 -11.28 -17.33 3.86
CA ILE A 206 -10.87 -17.59 5.25
C ILE A 206 -9.99 -18.84 5.34
N LYS A 207 -10.40 -19.93 4.69
CA LYS A 207 -9.63 -21.19 4.73
C LYS A 207 -8.22 -21.02 4.19
N VAL A 208 -8.04 -20.28 3.09
CA VAL A 208 -6.70 -20.02 2.54
C VAL A 208 -5.90 -19.10 3.46
N LEU A 209 -6.52 -18.02 3.96
CA LEU A 209 -5.86 -17.10 4.90
C LEU A 209 -5.37 -17.83 6.17
N THR A 210 -6.20 -18.67 6.80
CA THR A 210 -5.79 -19.45 7.98
C THR A 210 -4.56 -20.30 7.69
N LYS A 211 -4.53 -20.99 6.53
CA LYS A 211 -3.38 -21.79 6.13
C LYS A 211 -2.12 -20.93 5.91
N MET A 212 -2.26 -19.76 5.30
CA MET A 212 -1.15 -18.84 5.08
C MET A 212 -0.59 -18.31 6.41
N LEU A 213 -1.46 -17.98 7.36
CA LEU A 213 -1.07 -17.56 8.71
C LEU A 213 -0.31 -18.68 9.45
N GLU A 214 -0.83 -19.91 9.42
CA GLU A 214 -0.17 -21.08 10.02
C GLU A 214 1.22 -21.33 9.41
N GLN A 215 1.33 -21.27 8.08
CA GLN A 215 2.59 -21.46 7.37
C GLN A 215 3.60 -20.35 7.70
N HIS A 216 3.16 -19.09 7.71
CA HIS A 216 4.02 -17.95 8.03
C HIS A 216 4.51 -17.99 9.48
N ALA A 217 3.62 -18.29 10.44
CA ALA A 217 3.98 -18.43 11.85
C ALA A 217 4.99 -19.56 12.07
N LYS A 218 4.83 -20.69 11.36
CA LYS A 218 5.79 -21.79 11.40
C LYS A 218 7.16 -21.36 10.85
N LEU A 219 7.18 -20.65 9.72
CA LEU A 219 8.42 -20.14 9.13
C LEU A 219 9.15 -19.18 10.08
N ILE A 220 8.44 -18.24 10.71
CA ILE A 220 9.04 -17.34 11.73
C ILE A 220 9.61 -18.13 12.90
N ALA A 221 8.90 -19.15 13.40
CA ALA A 221 9.36 -19.96 14.53
C ALA A 221 10.61 -20.80 14.22
N GLU A 222 10.76 -21.20 12.95
CA GLU A 222 11.89 -22.00 12.46
C GLU A 222 13.05 -21.14 11.94
N ASP A 223 12.81 -19.85 11.67
CA ASP A 223 13.82 -18.94 11.13
C ASP A 223 14.90 -18.63 12.16
N LYS A 224 16.14 -18.91 11.78
CA LYS A 224 17.34 -18.64 12.58
C LYS A 224 18.20 -17.54 11.97
N THR A 225 17.91 -17.13 10.73
CA THR A 225 18.73 -16.24 9.93
C THR A 225 17.85 -15.53 8.90
N ASP A 226 17.05 -14.56 9.35
CA ASP A 226 16.34 -13.54 8.55
C ASP A 226 16.34 -13.79 7.03
N ASN A 227 15.60 -14.83 6.63
CA ASN A 227 15.74 -15.40 5.30
C ASN A 227 14.73 -14.75 4.34
N MET A 228 15.11 -14.60 3.07
CA MET A 228 14.26 -14.14 1.97
C MET A 228 12.92 -14.90 1.89
N GLU A 229 12.88 -16.14 2.36
CA GLU A 229 11.67 -16.95 2.43
C GLU A 229 10.62 -16.39 3.42
N VAL A 230 11.03 -15.88 4.59
CA VAL A 230 10.11 -15.25 5.54
C VAL A 230 9.50 -13.98 4.95
N HIS A 231 10.31 -13.17 4.27
CA HIS A 231 9.83 -12.00 3.54
C HIS A 231 8.82 -12.36 2.45
N GLU A 232 9.14 -13.29 1.54
CA GLU A 232 8.21 -13.70 0.48
C GLU A 232 6.93 -14.33 1.07
N SER A 233 7.04 -15.04 2.20
CA SER A 233 5.87 -15.54 2.94
C SER A 233 5.00 -14.41 3.50
N PHE A 234 5.59 -13.34 4.03
CA PHE A 234 4.86 -12.17 4.52
C PHE A 234 4.07 -11.51 3.38
N TYR A 235 4.69 -11.25 2.22
CA TYR A 235 3.99 -10.66 1.07
C TYR A 235 2.86 -11.55 0.56
N ALA A 236 3.05 -12.87 0.53
CA ALA A 236 2.00 -13.81 0.15
C ALA A 236 0.86 -13.86 1.18
N MET A 237 1.18 -13.76 2.48
CA MET A 237 0.19 -13.69 3.56
C MET A 237 -0.67 -12.42 3.45
N GLU A 238 -0.05 -11.26 3.21
CA GLU A 238 -0.77 -9.99 3.01
C GLU A 238 -1.72 -10.07 1.81
N ASN A 239 -1.28 -10.71 0.72
CA ASN A 239 -2.18 -10.99 -0.41
C ASN A 239 -3.39 -11.86 -0.02
N ALA A 240 -3.22 -12.85 0.86
CA ALA A 240 -4.33 -13.66 1.34
C ALA A 240 -5.28 -12.87 2.25
N LYS A 241 -4.77 -11.92 3.04
CA LYS A 241 -5.61 -10.98 3.80
C LYS A 241 -6.42 -10.08 2.87
N ILE A 242 -5.77 -9.52 1.83
CA ILE A 242 -6.44 -8.72 0.81
C ILE A 242 -7.55 -9.52 0.13
N VAL A 243 -7.32 -10.78 -0.26
CA VAL A 243 -8.40 -11.59 -0.88
C VAL A 243 -9.61 -11.71 0.05
N ARG A 244 -9.38 -11.92 1.36
CA ARG A 244 -10.46 -12.02 2.34
C ARG A 244 -11.19 -10.69 2.55
N GLU A 245 -10.47 -9.59 2.68
CA GLU A 245 -11.08 -8.27 2.89
C GLU A 245 -11.73 -7.72 1.62
N ALA A 246 -11.13 -7.97 0.45
CA ALA A 246 -11.72 -7.63 -0.84
C ALA A 246 -13.00 -8.43 -1.10
N GLU A 247 -13.03 -9.73 -0.78
CA GLU A 247 -14.25 -10.54 -0.84
C GLU A 247 -15.37 -9.85 -0.04
N LYS A 248 -15.08 -9.52 1.22
CA LYS A 248 -16.03 -8.85 2.11
C LYS A 248 -16.43 -7.48 1.55
N TYR A 249 -15.49 -6.70 1.04
CA TYR A 249 -15.75 -5.39 0.43
C TYR A 249 -16.69 -5.49 -0.77
N TYR A 250 -16.34 -6.30 -1.77
CA TYR A 250 -17.11 -6.43 -3.01
C TYR A 250 -18.49 -7.02 -2.77
N ARG A 251 -18.62 -7.94 -1.80
CA ARG A 251 -19.91 -8.48 -1.37
C ARG A 251 -20.86 -7.40 -0.84
N HIS A 252 -20.36 -6.43 -0.08
CA HIS A 252 -21.18 -5.33 0.47
C HIS A 252 -21.22 -4.09 -0.44
N MET A 253 -20.47 -4.06 -1.54
CA MET A 253 -20.30 -2.89 -2.41
C MET A 253 -21.64 -2.35 -2.95
N PHE A 254 -22.60 -3.22 -3.20
CA PHE A 254 -23.90 -2.87 -3.77
C PHE A 254 -25.04 -2.78 -2.74
N GLU A 255 -24.76 -3.04 -1.46
CA GLU A 255 -25.77 -2.97 -0.39
C GLU A 255 -26.02 -1.52 0.07
N GLY A 256 -25.11 -0.59 -0.28
CA GLY A 256 -25.15 0.81 0.11
C GLY A 256 -24.72 1.06 1.57
N GLY A 257 -24.59 2.33 1.95
CA GLY A 257 -24.18 2.74 3.30
C GLY A 257 -22.67 2.90 3.48
N GLN A 258 -22.23 2.95 4.74
CA GLN A 258 -20.83 3.25 5.13
C GLN A 258 -19.97 2.00 5.37
N ILE A 259 -20.53 0.80 5.16
CA ILE A 259 -19.90 -0.47 5.53
C ILE A 259 -18.62 -0.69 4.74
N THR A 260 -18.63 -0.41 3.43
CA THR A 260 -17.47 -0.60 2.54
C THR A 260 -16.32 0.34 2.89
N TRP A 261 -16.62 1.58 3.29
CA TRP A 261 -15.62 2.53 3.80
C TRP A 261 -14.97 2.04 5.09
N ASN A 262 -15.78 1.57 6.04
CA ASN A 262 -15.26 1.02 7.30
C ASN A 262 -14.39 -0.23 7.06
N ILE A 263 -14.78 -1.11 6.11
CA ILE A 263 -13.97 -2.27 5.73
C ILE A 263 -12.62 -1.80 5.19
N ARG A 264 -12.61 -0.79 4.31
CA ARG A 264 -11.39 -0.28 3.69
C ARG A 264 -10.46 0.41 4.67
N ASP A 265 -11.00 1.26 5.51
CA ASP A 265 -10.19 1.97 6.51
C ASP A 265 -9.63 1.00 7.54
N THR A 266 -10.42 -0.02 7.96
CA THR A 266 -9.93 -1.07 8.87
C THR A 266 -8.79 -1.86 8.24
N HIS A 267 -8.95 -2.32 7.00
CA HIS A 267 -7.89 -3.03 6.27
C HIS A 267 -6.62 -2.17 6.13
N THR A 268 -6.78 -0.88 5.82
CA THR A 268 -5.67 0.07 5.68
C THR A 268 -4.86 0.16 6.99
N CYS A 269 -5.55 0.27 8.14
CA CYS A 269 -4.92 0.28 9.45
C CYS A 269 -4.26 -1.06 9.80
N ASP A 270 -4.93 -2.18 9.55
CA ASP A 270 -4.41 -3.52 9.83
C ASP A 270 -3.13 -3.78 9.02
N CYS A 271 -3.15 -3.47 7.72
CA CYS A 271 -1.99 -3.62 6.83
C CYS A 271 -0.81 -2.74 7.28
N LEU A 272 -1.07 -1.50 7.72
CA LEU A 272 -0.04 -0.64 8.30
C LEU A 272 0.55 -1.26 9.58
N GLN A 273 -0.28 -1.82 10.46
CA GLN A 273 0.17 -2.48 11.67
C GLN A 273 1.03 -3.71 11.36
N ASP A 274 0.65 -4.50 10.35
CA ASP A 274 1.40 -5.64 9.86
C ASP A 274 2.78 -5.22 9.32
N LEU A 275 2.84 -4.13 8.54
CA LEU A 275 4.10 -3.56 8.05
C LEU A 275 5.01 -3.11 9.22
N LEU A 276 4.45 -2.42 10.22
CA LEU A 276 5.21 -1.99 11.40
C LEU A 276 5.76 -3.18 12.19
N ASN A 277 4.97 -4.24 12.36
CA ASN A 277 5.38 -5.44 13.07
C ASN A 277 6.47 -6.22 12.31
N ASN A 278 6.37 -6.27 10.98
CA ASN A 278 7.29 -7.02 10.12
C ASN A 278 8.63 -6.30 9.88
N ASN A 279 8.61 -4.97 9.74
CA ASN A 279 9.80 -4.19 9.40
C ASN A 279 10.50 -3.57 10.62
N GLY A 280 9.95 -3.78 11.83
CA GLY A 280 10.47 -3.21 13.07
C GLY A 280 10.15 -1.72 13.21
N HIS A 281 10.40 -1.19 14.41
CA HIS A 281 10.35 0.25 14.65
C HIS A 281 11.66 0.88 14.20
N GLY A 282 11.59 1.85 13.30
CA GLY A 282 12.67 2.82 13.07
C GLY A 282 12.83 3.76 14.26
#